data_AF-A0A8S3JH36-F1
#
_entry.id   AF-A0A8S3JH36-F1
#
_cell.length_a   1.000
_cell.length_b   1.000
_cell.length_c   1.000
_cell.angle_alpha   90.00
_cell.angle_beta   90.00
_cell.angle_gamma   90.00
#
_symmetry.space_group_name_H-M   'P 1'
#
loop_
_entity.id
_entity.type
_entity.pdbx_description
1 polymer ?
#
loop_
_entity_poly.entity_id
_entity_poly.type
_entity_poly.pdbx_seq_one_letter_code
_entity_poly.pdbx_strand_id
1 'polypeptide(L)' 'ERKLVPFLRLILQSPTLVEHYYQPWSYTKKTGFNDALHSLDRLTSIDFRLPIDTSVRRFINHRDIIE' A
#
# COMPACT_ATOMS: atom_id res chain seq x y z
N GLU A 1 -11.43 7.72 3.44
CA GLU A 1 -10.97 8.56 2.32
C GLU A 1 -10.30 7.71 1.25
N ARG A 2 -10.51 8.02 -0.04
CA ARG A 2 -10.01 7.24 -1.19
C ARG A 2 -8.65 7.77 -1.68
N LYS A 3 -7.68 7.84 -0.78
CA LYS A 3 -6.39 8.52 -1.01
C LYS A 3 -5.23 7.59 -1.38
N LEU A 4 -5.46 6.27 -1.44
CA LEU A 4 -4.39 5.29 -1.67
C LEU A 4 -3.61 5.55 -2.96
N VAL A 5 -4.30 5.64 -4.10
CA VAL A 5 -3.65 5.82 -5.40
C VAL A 5 -2.97 7.19 -5.52
N PRO A 6 -3.61 8.32 -5.15
CA PRO A 6 -2.93 9.63 -5.12
C PRO A 6 -1.69 9.65 -4.22
N PHE A 7 -1.75 9.03 -3.05
CA PHE A 7 -0.62 8.97 -2.11
C PHE A 7 0.53 8.15 -2.66
N LEU A 8 0.24 6.97 -3.23
CA LEU A 8 1.26 6.13 -3.87
C LEU A 8 1.89 6.84 -5.07
N ARG A 9 1.11 7.56 -5.90
CA ARG A 9 1.65 8.38 -7.00
C ARG A 9 2.65 9.41 -6.49
N LEU A 10 2.31 10.13 -5.43
CA LEU A 10 3.20 11.15 -4.85
C LEU A 10 4.57 10.57 -4.46
N ILE A 11 4.57 9.40 -3.81
CA ILE A 11 5.80 8.73 -3.38
C ILE A 11 6.60 8.23 -4.60
N LEU A 12 5.93 7.54 -5.52
CA LEU A 12 6.57 6.84 -6.63
C LEU A 12 6.97 7.76 -7.79
N GLN A 13 6.44 8.98 -7.84
CA GLN A 13 6.88 10.01 -8.78
C GLN A 13 8.13 10.76 -8.31
N SER A 14 8.55 10.62 -7.05
CA SER A 14 9.78 11.22 -6.55
C SER A 14 11.00 10.40 -7.00
N PRO A 15 11.85 10.92 -7.92
CA PRO A 15 13.01 10.17 -8.38
C PRO A 15 13.98 9.88 -7.23
N THR A 16 14.13 10.82 -6.29
CA THR A 16 15.00 10.66 -5.12
C THR A 16 14.57 9.49 -4.24
N LEU A 17 13.27 9.36 -3.94
CA LEU A 17 12.77 8.24 -3.14
C LEU A 17 12.89 6.92 -3.90
N VAL A 18 12.54 6.91 -5.19
CA VAL A 18 12.62 5.70 -6.00
C VAL A 18 14.07 5.25 -6.13
N GLU A 19 15.00 6.17 -6.35
CA GLU A 19 16.42 5.85 -6.50
C GLU A 19 17.04 5.31 -5.23
N HIS A 20 16.71 5.91 -4.09
CA HIS A 20 17.27 5.56 -2.79
C HIS A 20 16.71 4.25 -2.22
N TYR A 21 15.41 4.00 -2.37
CA TYR A 21 14.75 2.87 -1.70
C TYR A 21 14.49 1.66 -2.59
N TYR A 22 14.61 1.78 -3.92
CA TYR A 22 14.30 0.68 -4.83
C TYR A 22 15.53 0.24 -5.61
N GLN A 23 15.77 -1.07 -5.61
CA GLN A 23 16.87 -1.67 -6.37
C GLN A 23 16.60 -1.61 -7.88
N PRO A 24 17.62 -1.61 -8.74
CA PRO A 24 17.44 -1.56 -10.20
C PRO A 24 16.58 -2.70 -10.75
N TRP A 25 16.62 -3.88 -10.13
CA TRP A 25 15.80 -5.04 -10.50
C TRP A 25 14.39 -5.02 -9.92
N SER A 26 14.07 -4.04 -9.06
CA SER A 26 12.75 -3.93 -8.44
C SER A 26 11.67 -3.75 -9.50
N TYR A 27 10.50 -4.30 -9.21
CA TYR A 27 9.32 -4.11 -10.05
C TYR A 27 9.00 -2.63 -10.27
N THR A 28 9.07 -1.81 -9.21
CA THR A 28 8.87 -0.36 -9.28
C THR A 28 9.78 0.33 -10.30
N LYS A 29 11.10 0.07 -10.29
CA LYS A 29 12.03 0.67 -11.26
C LYS A 29 11.87 0.08 -12.66
N LYS A 30 11.52 -1.21 -12.79
CA LYS A 30 11.36 -1.87 -14.09
C LYS A 30 10.10 -1.46 -14.84
N THR A 31 8.98 -1.25 -14.15
CA THR A 31 7.67 -0.99 -14.78
C THR A 31 7.17 0.44 -14.60
N GLY A 32 7.83 1.22 -13.74
CA GLY A 32 7.32 2.51 -13.26
C GLY A 32 6.08 2.37 -12.39
N PHE A 33 5.69 1.14 -12.01
CA PHE A 33 4.55 0.81 -11.15
C PHE A 33 3.17 1.29 -11.68
N ASN A 34 3.10 1.72 -12.94
CA ASN A 34 1.90 2.33 -13.52
C ASN A 34 0.74 1.34 -13.67
N ASP A 35 1.05 0.08 -13.99
CA ASP A 35 0.10 -1.03 -14.09
C ASP A 35 -0.52 -1.38 -12.74
N ALA A 36 0.29 -1.41 -11.68
CA ALA A 36 -0.19 -1.57 -10.31
C ALA A 36 -1.08 -0.39 -9.90
N LEU A 37 -0.69 0.86 -10.19
CA LEU A 37 -1.51 2.04 -9.91
C LEU A 37 -2.86 2.00 -10.65
N HIS A 38 -2.87 1.58 -11.92
CA HIS A 38 -4.10 1.42 -12.68
C HIS A 38 -5.01 0.34 -12.09
N SER A 39 -4.44 -0.78 -11.64
CA SER A 39 -5.20 -1.85 -10.98
C SER A 39 -5.79 -1.37 -9.65
N LEU A 40 -5.03 -0.61 -8.87
CA LEU A 40 -5.46 -0.04 -7.59
C LEU A 40 -6.54 1.04 -7.76
N ASP A 41 -6.57 1.74 -8.89
CA ASP A 41 -7.57 2.78 -9.14
C ASP A 41 -8.99 2.21 -9.20
N ARG A 42 -9.14 0.94 -9.57
CA ARG A 42 -10.43 0.23 -9.51
C ARG A 42 -10.96 0.14 -8.08
N LEU A 43 -10.07 0.07 -7.08
CA LEU A 43 -10.43 0.03 -5.66
C LEU A 43 -10.96 1.37 -5.17
N THR A 44 -10.62 2.48 -5.84
CA THR A 44 -11.15 3.82 -5.52
C THR A 44 -12.67 3.84 -5.54
N SER A 45 -13.34 2.98 -6.33
CA SER A 45 -14.80 2.89 -6.36
C SER A 45 -15.44 2.25 -5.12
N ILE A 46 -14.66 1.48 -4.35
CA ILE A 46 -15.14 0.66 -3.23
C ILE A 46 -15.20 1.53 -1.95
N ASP A 47 -16.29 1.40 -1.18
CA ASP A 47 -16.38 1.97 0.17
C ASP A 47 -15.71 1.02 1.18
N PHE A 48 -14.44 1.27 1.46
CA PHE A 48 -13.68 0.50 2.46
C PHE A 48 -14.12 0.90 3.87
N ARG A 49 -15.06 0.12 4.43
CA ARG A 49 -15.41 0.17 5.85
C ARG A 49 -14.51 -0.73 6.67
N LEU A 50 -13.21 -0.42 6.66
CA LEU A 50 -12.24 -1.13 7.47
C LEU A 50 -12.49 -0.80 8.94
N PRO A 51 -12.76 -1.79 9.81
CA PRO A 51 -12.78 -1.55 11.24
C PRO A 51 -11.37 -1.11 11.63
N ILE A 52 -11.27 0.06 12.28
CA ILE A 52 -10.03 0.69 12.75
C ILE A 52 -9.12 -0.28 13.53
N ASP A 53 -9.68 -1.38 14.02
CA ASP A 53 -9.06 -2.36 14.89
C ASP A 53 -8.84 -3.75 14.27
N THR A 54 -9.05 -3.94 12.96
CA THR A 54 -8.98 -5.31 12.38
C THR A 54 -7.59 -5.96 12.44
N SER A 55 -6.52 -5.17 12.43
CA SER A 55 -5.16 -5.68 12.60
C SER A 55 -4.76 -5.81 14.08
N VAL A 56 -5.19 -4.87 14.92
CA VAL A 56 -4.89 -4.85 16.36
C VAL A 56 -5.63 -5.98 17.10
N ARG A 57 -6.90 -6.25 16.76
CA ARG A 57 -7.64 -7.41 17.29
C ARG A 57 -7.00 -8.76 16.96
N ARG A 58 -6.37 -8.92 15.79
CA ARG A 58 -5.64 -10.17 15.47
C ARG A 58 -4.44 -10.34 16.39
N PHE A 59 -3.69 -9.28 16.68
CA PHE A 59 -2.57 -9.34 17.61
C PHE A 59 -3.00 -9.63 19.06
N ILE A 60 -4.15 -9.11 19.52
CA ILE A 60 -4.68 -9.37 20.87
C ILE A 60 -5.16 -10.82 20.99
N ASN A 61 -5.93 -11.31 20.01
CA ASN A 61 -6.48 -12.67 20.05
C ASN A 61 -5.39 -13.76 20.00
N HIS A 62 -4.24 -13.49 19.38
CA HIS A 62 -3.09 -14.42 19.43
C HIS A 62 -2.34 -14.39 20.77
N ARG A 63 -2.46 -13.33 21.59
CA ARG A 63 -1.82 -13.29 22.93
C ARG A 63 -2.67 -14.00 23.99
N ASP A 64 -3.99 -13.87 23.93
CA ASP A 64 -4.93 -14.53 24.86
C ASP A 64 -4.92 -16.07 24.76
N ILE A 65 -4.46 -16.64 23.64
CA ILE A 65 -4.39 -18.10 23.45
C ILE A 65 -3.08 -18.68 24.02
N ILE A 66 -2.14 -17.83 24.43
CA ILE A 66 -0.80 -18.22 24.91
C ILE A 66 -0.62 -17.88 26.41
N GLU A 67 -1.68 -17.49 27.12
CA GLU A 67 -1.68 -17.31 28.58
C GLU A 67 -2.41 -18.45 29.29
#